data_AF-A0A067P759-F1
#
_entry.id   AF-A0A067P759-F1
#
_cell.length_a   1.000
_cell.length_b   1.000
_cell.length_c   1.000
_cell.angle_alpha   90.00
_cell.angle_beta   90.00
_cell.angle_gamma   90.00
#
_symmetry.space_group_name_H-M   'P 1'
#
loop_
_entity.id
_entity.type
_entity.pdbx_description
1 polymer ?
#
loop_
_entity_poly.entity_id
_entity_poly.type
_entity_poly.pdbx_seq_one_letter_code
_entity_poly.pdbx_strand_id
1 'polypeptide(L)'
;MPRLRVLAGPSPSSLTPITPKVNTNQAHTIRSDAFEGEIVVNIKGLVDENGAVRDSEYFGREDRQGITWSIQVQGILSSFQACSKTLADVTRWAGRFLTRHSADDILFGNTFDKPLKLPWGSGAALKFMKYMDPVLEHDLSSPTKPWALSPLIATMPHFEHKRLSSDQASLPAFPPSQSIADDVSHVRVASSPPSCLSSRASSASSSSLSSKSSSSLSLASTSSSKSNTSSSSSSSKSSSRSKGKKRRSLSNANLYSASDRRSHFSDVANRQEVEFGPQDLITTDFCYGFLQFSPSLALALPGGLSFDLMRYWDGQPVRFVCCERKGEDGEEPWGRIFWCVVIELAED
;
A
#
# COMPACT_ATOMS: atom_id res chain seq x y z
N MET A 1 -16.68 30.26 2.39
CA MET A 1 -15.70 29.20 2.05
C MET A 1 -16.06 28.66 0.70
N PRO A 2 -15.07 28.39 -0.17
CA PRO A 2 -15.39 27.70 -1.41
C PRO A 2 -16.00 26.35 -1.07
N ARG A 3 -17.09 26.01 -1.75
CA ARG A 3 -17.70 24.69 -1.62
C ARG A 3 -16.71 23.66 -2.18
N LEU A 4 -16.54 22.54 -1.50
CA LEU A 4 -15.72 21.43 -2.00
C LEU A 4 -16.62 20.40 -2.66
N ARG A 5 -16.14 19.78 -3.74
CA ARG A 5 -16.75 18.57 -4.31
C ARG A 5 -15.78 17.40 -4.21
N VAL A 6 -16.34 16.22 -3.95
CA VAL A 6 -15.59 14.96 -3.91
C VAL A 6 -15.99 14.13 -5.12
N LEU A 7 -15.01 13.63 -5.86
CA LEU A 7 -15.21 12.70 -6.96
C LEU A 7 -14.47 11.39 -6.69
N ALA A 8 -14.97 10.29 -7.25
CA ALA A 8 -14.29 9.01 -7.20
C ALA A 8 -14.50 8.24 -8.51
N GLY A 9 -13.54 7.37 -8.83
CA GLY A 9 -13.61 6.52 -10.01
C GLY A 9 -12.33 5.73 -10.27
N PRO A 10 -12.30 4.91 -11.34
CA PRO A 10 -11.14 4.05 -11.63
C PRO A 10 -9.94 4.82 -12.20
N SER A 11 -10.12 6.05 -12.69
CA SER A 11 -9.03 6.89 -13.22
C SER A 11 -9.39 8.38 -13.17
N PRO A 12 -8.41 9.29 -13.29
CA PRO A 12 -8.67 10.73 -13.38
C PRO A 12 -9.58 11.15 -14.54
N SER A 13 -9.65 10.34 -15.60
CA SER A 13 -10.53 10.58 -16.77
C SER A 13 -11.93 9.99 -16.62
N SER A 14 -12.19 9.22 -15.56
CA SER A 14 -13.44 8.51 -15.32
C SER A 14 -13.90 8.73 -13.89
N LEU A 15 -14.08 9.98 -13.50
CA LEU A 15 -14.52 10.37 -12.16
C LEU A 15 -16.02 10.67 -12.15
N THR A 16 -16.69 10.29 -11.06
CA THR A 16 -18.09 10.65 -10.81
C THR A 16 -18.20 11.42 -9.50
N PRO A 17 -19.06 12.46 -9.41
CA PRO A 17 -19.29 13.17 -8.16
C PRO A 17 -19.90 12.23 -7.10
N ILE A 18 -19.30 12.20 -5.92
CA ILE A 18 -19.77 11.41 -4.77
C ILE A 18 -20.06 12.28 -3.54
N THR A 19 -19.99 13.61 -3.64
CA THR A 19 -20.37 14.55 -2.57
C THR A 19 -21.68 14.17 -1.86
N PRO A 20 -22.78 13.78 -2.56
CA PRO A 20 -24.02 13.40 -1.89
C PRO A 20 -23.89 12.20 -0.95
N LYS A 21 -22.89 11.33 -1.16
CA LYS A 21 -22.62 10.12 -0.35
C LYS A 21 -21.67 10.38 0.82
N VAL A 22 -20.89 11.47 0.77
CA VAL A 22 -19.94 11.80 1.84
C VAL A 22 -20.68 11.96 3.17
N ASN A 23 -20.11 11.40 4.24
CA ASN A 23 -20.69 11.39 5.60
C ASN A 23 -22.02 10.62 5.75
N THR A 24 -22.44 9.78 4.79
CA THR A 24 -23.74 9.05 4.86
C THR A 24 -23.63 7.55 5.13
N ASN A 25 -22.43 7.01 5.30
CA ASN A 25 -22.15 5.57 5.29
C ASN A 25 -22.61 4.83 4.01
N GLN A 26 -22.98 5.54 2.94
CA GLN A 26 -23.27 4.93 1.65
C GLN A 26 -22.00 4.79 0.82
N ALA A 27 -21.68 3.57 0.41
CA ALA A 27 -20.53 3.32 -0.42
C ALA A 27 -20.75 3.71 -1.89
N HIS A 28 -19.66 4.05 -2.56
CA HIS A 28 -19.58 4.25 -4.00
C HIS A 28 -18.80 3.12 -4.65
N THR A 29 -19.46 2.36 -5.52
CA THR A 29 -18.85 1.23 -6.22
C THR A 29 -17.95 1.72 -7.36
N ILE A 30 -16.73 1.19 -7.43
CA ILE A 30 -15.80 1.39 -8.53
C ILE A 30 -15.53 0.03 -9.17
N ARG A 31 -15.67 -0.02 -10.49
CA ARG A 31 -15.39 -1.20 -11.30
C ARG A 31 -14.57 -0.82 -12.51
N SER A 32 -13.46 -1.52 -12.69
CA SER A 32 -12.62 -1.50 -13.87
C SER A 32 -12.03 -2.88 -14.09
N ASP A 33 -11.24 -2.99 -15.15
CA ASP A 33 -10.41 -4.15 -15.43
C ASP A 33 -9.13 -4.21 -14.57
N ALA A 34 -8.95 -3.25 -13.64
CA ALA A 34 -7.85 -3.13 -12.67
C ALA A 34 -8.32 -3.40 -11.22
N PHE A 35 -9.58 -3.07 -10.92
CA PHE A 35 -10.11 -3.03 -9.56
C PHE A 35 -11.62 -3.21 -9.54
N GLU A 36 -12.10 -4.00 -8.59
CA GLU A 36 -13.51 -4.05 -8.22
C GLU A 36 -13.64 -3.86 -6.71
N GLY A 37 -14.41 -2.84 -6.32
CA GLY A 37 -14.60 -2.53 -4.92
C GLY A 37 -15.50 -1.34 -4.66
N GLU A 38 -15.47 -0.87 -3.43
CA GLU A 38 -16.32 0.19 -2.92
C GLU A 38 -15.51 1.19 -2.09
N ILE A 39 -15.91 2.45 -2.13
CA ILE A 39 -15.27 3.57 -1.44
C ILE A 39 -16.28 4.32 -0.58
N VAL A 40 -15.88 4.69 0.63
CA VAL A 40 -16.60 5.63 1.50
C VAL A 40 -15.66 6.77 1.88
N VAL A 41 -16.16 7.99 1.85
CA VAL A 41 -15.40 9.18 2.25
C VAL A 41 -16.13 9.86 3.39
N ASN A 42 -15.38 10.25 4.41
CA ASN A 42 -15.86 11.05 5.53
C ASN A 42 -15.00 12.31 5.65
N ILE A 43 -15.61 13.49 5.73
CA ILE A 43 -14.92 14.78 5.87
C ILE A 43 -15.68 15.64 6.88
N LYS A 44 -15.04 15.96 8.00
CA LYS A 44 -15.65 16.75 9.07
C LYS A 44 -15.84 18.20 8.62
N GLY A 45 -17.05 18.73 8.82
CA GLY A 45 -17.37 20.11 8.45
C GLY A 45 -17.57 20.33 6.94
N LEU A 46 -17.66 19.27 6.14
CA LEU A 46 -17.97 19.38 4.72
C LEU A 46 -19.40 19.91 4.55
N VAL A 47 -19.52 20.92 3.69
CA VAL A 47 -20.79 21.53 3.30
C VAL A 47 -21.33 20.80 2.07
N ASP A 48 -22.56 20.35 2.13
CA ASP A 48 -23.23 19.64 1.03
C ASP A 48 -23.75 20.59 -0.06
N GLU A 49 -24.44 20.04 -1.06
CA GLU A 49 -25.00 20.82 -2.17
C GLU A 49 -26.02 21.87 -1.74
N ASN A 50 -26.64 21.70 -0.56
CA ASN A 50 -27.66 22.60 -0.03
C ASN A 50 -27.07 23.65 0.92
N GLY A 51 -25.75 23.67 1.12
CA GLY A 51 -25.11 24.58 2.07
C GLY A 51 -25.15 24.08 3.52
N ALA A 52 -25.59 22.83 3.77
CA ALA A 52 -25.67 22.27 5.12
C ALA A 52 -24.40 21.47 5.45
N VAL A 53 -23.92 21.61 6.69
CA VAL A 53 -22.86 20.74 7.20
C VAL A 53 -23.48 19.41 7.61
N ARG A 54 -22.96 18.31 7.08
CA ARG A 54 -23.43 16.96 7.39
C ARG A 54 -22.52 16.30 8.43
N ASP A 55 -23.10 15.90 9.55
CA ASP A 55 -22.42 15.07 10.53
C ASP A 55 -22.23 13.63 10.02
N SER A 56 -21.16 12.98 10.42
CA SER A 56 -20.90 11.56 10.14
C SER A 56 -20.83 10.77 11.44
N GLU A 57 -21.53 9.65 11.50
CA GLU A 57 -21.43 8.66 12.59
C GLU A 57 -19.98 8.20 12.80
N TYR A 58 -19.19 8.12 11.73
CA TYR A 58 -17.78 7.74 11.77
C TYR A 58 -16.96 8.56 12.78
N PHE A 59 -17.17 9.88 12.85
CA PHE A 59 -16.43 10.76 13.77
C PHE A 59 -16.92 10.67 15.23
N GLY A 60 -18.07 10.04 15.45
CA GLY A 60 -18.63 9.79 16.79
C GLY A 60 -18.06 8.55 17.46
N ARG A 61 -17.37 7.68 16.72
CA ARG A 61 -16.79 6.43 17.26
C ARG A 61 -15.67 6.73 18.25
N GLU A 62 -15.61 5.95 19.33
CA GLU A 62 -14.60 6.13 20.40
C GLU A 62 -13.17 5.96 19.86
N ASP A 63 -12.98 5.04 18.93
CA ASP A 63 -11.68 4.73 18.33
C ASP A 63 -11.34 5.58 17.10
N ARG A 64 -12.18 6.57 16.76
CA ARG A 64 -11.93 7.58 15.73
C ARG A 64 -11.95 9.00 16.28
N GLN A 65 -11.85 9.15 17.60
CA GLN A 65 -11.71 10.46 18.23
C GLN A 65 -10.47 11.19 17.69
N GLY A 66 -10.65 12.48 17.38
CA GLY A 66 -9.61 13.32 16.81
C GLY A 66 -9.40 13.18 15.30
N ILE A 67 -10.01 12.20 14.64
CA ILE A 67 -9.98 12.09 13.17
C ILE A 67 -10.89 13.15 12.55
N THR A 68 -10.42 13.76 11.47
CA THR A 68 -11.13 14.86 10.77
C THR A 68 -11.52 14.50 9.35
N TRP A 69 -10.92 13.44 8.79
CA TRP A 69 -11.27 12.91 7.49
C TRP A 69 -10.83 11.44 7.35
N SER A 70 -11.47 10.73 6.45
CA SER A 70 -11.19 9.33 6.14
C SER A 70 -11.56 9.01 4.70
N ILE A 71 -10.72 8.19 4.05
CA ILE A 71 -11.03 7.48 2.80
C ILE A 71 -10.96 5.99 3.11
N GLN A 72 -12.12 5.34 3.13
CA GLN A 72 -12.24 3.90 3.32
C GLN A 72 -12.41 3.23 1.97
N VAL A 73 -11.73 2.11 1.76
CA VAL A 73 -11.84 1.31 0.54
C VAL A 73 -11.91 -0.15 0.90
N GLN A 74 -12.82 -0.88 0.26
CA GLN A 74 -12.83 -2.34 0.26
C GLN A 74 -12.85 -2.84 -1.18
N GLY A 75 -11.95 -3.75 -1.55
CA GLY A 75 -11.99 -4.30 -2.90
C GLY A 75 -10.92 -5.34 -3.18
N ILE A 76 -10.99 -5.86 -4.40
CA ILE A 76 -10.07 -6.85 -4.95
C ILE A 76 -9.31 -6.17 -6.09
N LEU A 77 -7.98 -6.29 -6.05
CA LEU A 77 -7.11 -5.87 -7.13
C LEU A 77 -7.07 -6.96 -8.19
N SER A 78 -7.34 -6.60 -9.43
CA SER A 78 -7.42 -7.53 -10.55
C SER A 78 -6.89 -6.86 -11.79
N SER A 79 -5.73 -7.26 -12.33
CA SER A 79 -5.32 -6.80 -13.65
C SER A 79 -5.71 -7.84 -14.71
N PHE A 80 -6.54 -7.42 -15.68
CA PHE A 80 -6.80 -8.20 -16.90
C PHE A 80 -5.69 -7.91 -17.93
N GLN A 81 -4.88 -8.91 -18.27
CA GLN A 81 -4.01 -8.81 -19.43
C GLN A 81 -4.82 -9.20 -20.66
N ALA A 82 -5.17 -8.23 -21.51
CA ALA A 82 -5.94 -8.45 -22.72
C ALA A 82 -5.19 -9.36 -23.70
N CYS A 83 -5.46 -10.67 -23.66
CA CYS A 83 -5.28 -11.54 -24.81
C CYS A 83 -6.60 -11.50 -25.60
N SER A 84 -6.49 -11.18 -26.88
CA SER A 84 -7.61 -11.07 -27.82
C SER A 84 -8.53 -12.31 -27.77
N LYS A 85 -9.87 -12.12 -27.60
CA LYS A 85 -10.95 -12.54 -28.55
C LYS A 85 -12.31 -12.92 -27.91
N THR A 86 -13.37 -12.57 -28.66
CA THR A 86 -14.72 -13.18 -28.87
C THR A 86 -15.77 -13.32 -27.75
N LEU A 87 -17.01 -13.04 -28.15
CA LEU A 87 -18.28 -12.97 -27.40
C LEU A 87 -18.76 -14.27 -26.70
N ALA A 88 -18.07 -15.40 -26.86
CA ALA A 88 -18.52 -16.69 -26.31
C ALA A 88 -18.06 -16.95 -24.86
N ASP A 89 -17.17 -16.11 -24.30
CA ASP A 89 -16.54 -16.36 -23.00
C ASP A 89 -17.25 -15.70 -21.79
N VAL A 90 -18.37 -15.02 -22.01
CA VAL A 90 -19.07 -14.22 -20.97
C VAL A 90 -19.78 -15.07 -19.91
N THR A 91 -20.01 -16.37 -20.15
CA THR A 91 -20.79 -17.23 -19.23
C THR A 91 -19.98 -18.17 -18.34
N ARG A 92 -18.65 -18.01 -18.24
CA ARG A 92 -17.80 -18.85 -17.36
C ARG A 92 -16.68 -18.03 -16.72
N TRP A 93 -17.00 -17.27 -15.66
CA TRP A 93 -16.06 -16.58 -14.75
C TRP A 93 -15.03 -17.50 -14.03
N ALA A 94 -14.79 -18.72 -14.53
CA ALA A 94 -13.92 -19.76 -13.96
C ALA A 94 -12.66 -20.05 -14.80
N GLY A 95 -12.23 -19.11 -15.64
CA GLY A 95 -10.93 -19.13 -16.34
C GLY A 95 -10.04 -17.96 -15.90
N ARG A 96 -9.60 -17.99 -14.64
CA ARG A 96 -8.92 -16.88 -13.92
C ARG A 96 -7.52 -16.57 -14.48
N PHE A 97 -7.40 -15.65 -15.43
CA PHE A 97 -6.15 -14.91 -15.67
C PHE A 97 -6.23 -13.58 -14.92
N LEU A 98 -5.84 -13.63 -13.64
CA LEU A 98 -5.79 -12.47 -12.75
C LEU A 98 -4.33 -12.32 -12.35
N THR A 99 -3.68 -11.24 -12.78
CA THR A 99 -2.29 -10.96 -12.42
C THR A 99 -2.22 -10.74 -10.91
N ARG A 100 -1.30 -11.44 -10.26
CA ARG A 100 -1.00 -11.18 -8.85
C ARG A 100 -0.16 -9.91 -8.76
N HIS A 101 -0.41 -9.11 -7.75
CA HIS A 101 0.37 -7.93 -7.46
C HIS A 101 1.23 -8.19 -6.24
N SER A 102 2.54 -7.95 -6.34
CA SER A 102 3.38 -7.84 -5.15
C SER A 102 2.86 -6.68 -4.29
N ALA A 103 2.97 -6.78 -2.97
CA ALA A 103 2.67 -5.63 -2.11
C ALA A 103 3.64 -4.45 -2.34
N ASP A 104 4.81 -4.71 -2.94
CA ASP A 104 5.77 -3.67 -3.35
C ASP A 104 5.30 -2.88 -4.58
N ASP A 105 4.46 -3.51 -5.41
CA ASP A 105 3.97 -2.96 -6.67
C ASP A 105 2.72 -2.11 -6.50
N ILE A 106 2.12 -2.05 -5.31
CA ILE A 106 0.89 -1.29 -5.08
C ILE A 106 1.21 -0.07 -4.24
N LEU A 107 1.07 1.10 -4.85
CA LEU A 107 1.31 2.38 -4.24
C LEU A 107 -0.01 3.08 -3.91
N PHE A 108 0.01 3.85 -2.83
CA PHE A 108 -1.04 4.79 -2.49
C PHE A 108 -0.45 6.14 -2.06
N GLY A 109 -1.14 7.21 -2.42
CA GLY A 109 -0.79 8.55 -1.96
C GLY A 109 -1.37 9.63 -2.87
N ASN A 110 -0.65 10.72 -3.03
CA ASN A 110 -1.11 11.91 -3.73
C ASN A 110 -0.35 12.14 -5.04
N THR A 111 -1.10 12.55 -6.07
CA THR A 111 -0.56 13.04 -7.34
C THR A 111 -1.18 14.39 -7.68
N PHE A 112 -0.41 15.21 -8.40
CA PHE A 112 -0.75 16.58 -8.72
C PHE A 112 -0.48 16.86 -10.20
N ASP A 113 -1.37 17.61 -10.87
CA ASP A 113 -1.24 17.91 -12.29
C ASP A 113 -0.34 19.11 -12.59
N LYS A 114 -0.12 19.98 -11.61
CA LYS A 114 0.70 21.19 -11.70
C LYS A 114 1.56 21.36 -10.44
N PRO A 115 2.65 22.15 -10.53
CA PRO A 115 3.56 22.42 -9.42
C PRO A 115 2.88 22.96 -8.18
N LEU A 116 3.34 22.51 -7.00
CA LEU A 116 2.86 22.98 -5.72
C LEU A 116 3.61 24.25 -5.28
N LYS A 117 2.87 25.23 -4.77
CA LYS A 117 3.45 26.41 -4.12
C LYS A 117 3.76 26.06 -2.66
N LEU A 118 4.98 25.58 -2.38
CA LEU A 118 5.35 25.22 -1.02
C LEU A 118 5.69 26.46 -0.18
N PRO A 119 5.19 26.56 1.07
CA PRO A 119 5.55 27.65 1.99
C PRO A 119 7.06 27.68 2.28
N TRP A 120 7.59 28.87 2.57
CA TRP A 120 8.90 28.99 3.21
C TRP A 120 8.86 28.28 4.57
N GLY A 121 9.64 27.20 4.73
CA GLY A 121 9.57 26.30 5.90
C GLY A 121 8.88 24.94 5.65
N SER A 122 8.49 24.63 4.41
CA SER A 122 7.93 23.32 4.00
C SER A 122 8.76 22.10 4.41
N GLY A 123 10.07 22.28 4.67
CA GLY A 123 10.93 21.24 5.23
C GLY A 123 10.41 20.64 6.55
N ALA A 124 9.66 21.39 7.37
CA ALA A 124 9.00 20.84 8.57
C ALA A 124 7.84 19.91 8.22
N ALA A 125 7.00 20.28 7.24
CA ALA A 125 5.92 19.44 6.74
C ALA A 125 6.45 18.17 6.05
N LEU A 126 7.53 18.28 5.27
CA LEU A 126 8.22 17.13 4.66
C LEU A 126 8.75 16.16 5.73
N LYS A 127 9.40 16.69 6.78
CA LYS A 127 9.85 15.87 7.92
C LYS A 127 8.69 15.21 8.66
N PHE A 128 7.59 15.92 8.84
CA PHE A 128 6.39 15.35 9.47
C PHE A 128 5.79 14.23 8.63
N MET A 129 5.66 14.40 7.30
CA MET A 129 5.20 13.35 6.41
C MET A 129 6.10 12.11 6.47
N LYS A 130 7.42 12.29 6.51
CA LYS A 130 8.40 11.20 6.69
C LYS A 130 8.37 10.57 8.08
N TYR A 131 8.03 11.34 9.11
CA TYR A 131 7.84 10.81 10.46
C TYR A 131 6.60 9.92 10.54
N MET A 132 5.50 10.34 9.91
CA MET A 132 4.28 9.56 9.82
C MET A 132 4.46 8.32 8.94
N ASP A 133 5.12 8.47 7.80
CA ASP A 133 5.40 7.42 6.85
C ASP A 133 6.87 7.45 6.37
N PRO A 134 7.76 6.67 7.00
CA PRO A 134 9.18 6.63 6.65
C PRO A 134 9.46 6.16 5.21
N VAL A 135 8.54 5.38 4.63
CA VAL A 135 8.68 4.82 3.27
C VAL A 135 7.95 5.62 2.19
N LEU A 136 7.35 6.76 2.55
CA LEU A 136 6.79 7.69 1.59
C LEU A 136 7.88 8.25 0.67
N GLU A 137 7.83 7.94 -0.61
CA GLU A 137 8.63 8.57 -1.65
C GLU A 137 7.89 9.78 -2.19
N HIS A 138 8.60 10.83 -2.62
CA HIS A 138 7.96 12.02 -3.14
C HIS A 138 8.87 12.83 -4.06
N ASP A 139 8.25 13.57 -4.97
CA ASP A 139 8.84 14.71 -5.67
C ASP A 139 7.86 15.89 -5.64
N LEU A 140 7.64 16.44 -4.44
CA LEU A 140 6.74 17.58 -4.25
C LEU A 140 7.26 18.89 -4.85
N SER A 141 8.54 18.93 -5.23
CA SER A 141 9.22 20.05 -5.88
C SER A 141 9.20 19.99 -7.41
N SER A 142 8.63 18.93 -7.99
CA SER A 142 8.58 18.73 -9.44
C SER A 142 8.02 19.97 -10.16
N PRO A 143 8.68 20.44 -11.24
CA PRO A 143 8.20 21.57 -12.04
C PRO A 143 7.06 21.18 -12.99
N THR A 144 6.67 19.90 -13.04
CA THR A 144 5.59 19.40 -13.89
C THR A 144 4.49 18.78 -13.05
N LYS A 145 4.71 17.58 -12.52
CA LYS A 145 3.71 16.77 -11.80
C LYS A 145 4.25 16.32 -10.46
N PRO A 146 4.00 17.10 -9.40
CA PRO A 146 4.36 16.69 -8.05
C PRO A 146 3.63 15.42 -7.61
N TRP A 147 4.26 14.66 -6.72
CA TRP A 147 3.66 13.45 -6.16
C TRP A 147 4.27 13.08 -4.82
N ALA A 148 3.52 12.31 -4.03
CA ALA A 148 3.98 11.65 -2.81
C ALA A 148 3.26 10.30 -2.69
N LEU A 149 3.98 9.21 -2.84
CA LEU A 149 3.45 7.85 -2.91
C LEU A 149 4.21 6.92 -1.98
N SER A 150 3.50 5.94 -1.42
CA SER A 150 4.04 4.97 -0.49
C SER A 150 3.42 3.60 -0.74
N PRO A 151 4.10 2.48 -0.45
CA PRO A 151 3.48 1.16 -0.53
C PRO A 151 2.18 1.11 0.28
N LEU A 152 1.09 0.68 -0.35
CA LEU A 152 -0.26 0.65 0.22
C LEU A 152 -0.28 -0.06 1.59
N ILE A 153 0.38 -1.22 1.66
CA ILE A 153 0.43 -2.07 2.85
C ILE A 153 1.14 -1.40 4.04
N ALA A 154 2.02 -0.43 3.78
CA ALA A 154 2.81 0.27 4.81
C ALA A 154 2.18 1.61 5.23
N THR A 155 1.62 2.36 4.27
CA THR A 155 1.15 3.72 4.51
C THR A 155 -0.16 3.78 5.29
N MET A 156 -1.07 2.82 5.06
CA MET A 156 -2.41 2.83 5.64
C MET A 156 -2.36 2.80 7.17
N PRO A 157 -3.08 3.69 7.88
CA PRO A 157 -3.27 3.62 9.33
C PRO A 157 -3.97 2.34 9.77
N HIS A 158 -5.01 1.93 9.04
CA HIS A 158 -5.69 0.67 9.28
C HIS A 158 -5.77 -0.13 7.98
N PHE A 159 -5.29 -1.37 8.05
CA PHE A 159 -5.24 -2.28 6.92
C PHE A 159 -5.69 -3.67 7.35
N GLU A 160 -6.74 -4.17 6.72
CA GLU A 160 -7.26 -5.52 6.90
C GLU A 160 -7.14 -6.30 5.58
N HIS A 161 -6.56 -7.49 5.66
CA HIS A 161 -6.53 -8.45 4.57
C HIS A 161 -7.35 -9.68 4.94
N LYS A 162 -8.30 -10.03 4.07
CA LYS A 162 -9.11 -11.23 4.20
C LYS A 162 -9.03 -12.05 2.93
N ARG A 163 -8.78 -13.35 3.09
CA ARG A 163 -8.87 -14.30 1.98
C ARG A 163 -10.29 -14.85 1.86
N LEU A 164 -10.90 -14.65 0.70
CA LEU A 164 -12.20 -15.19 0.35
C LEU A 164 -12.08 -16.69 0.07
N SER A 165 -12.89 -17.49 0.75
CA SER A 165 -13.05 -18.91 0.41
C SER A 165 -13.94 -19.06 -0.82
N SER A 166 -13.73 -20.13 -1.60
CA SER A 166 -14.58 -20.43 -2.75
C SER A 166 -16.06 -20.64 -2.38
N ASP A 167 -16.32 -20.97 -1.12
CA ASP A 167 -17.67 -21.23 -0.60
C ASP A 167 -18.33 -19.98 0.00
N GLN A 168 -17.63 -18.83 0.04
CA GLN A 168 -18.18 -17.59 0.57
C GLN A 168 -19.14 -16.97 -0.46
N ALA A 169 -20.44 -17.08 -0.19
CA ALA A 169 -21.50 -16.64 -1.10
C ALA A 169 -21.59 -15.12 -1.31
N SER A 170 -21.08 -14.31 -0.37
CA SER A 170 -21.10 -12.86 -0.44
C SER A 170 -19.90 -12.20 0.25
N LEU A 171 -19.51 -11.02 -0.24
CA LEU A 171 -18.51 -10.17 0.40
C LEU A 171 -19.05 -9.66 1.76
N PRO A 172 -18.15 -9.34 2.73
CA PRO A 172 -18.54 -8.64 3.96
C PRO A 172 -19.24 -7.32 3.64
N ALA A 173 -20.14 -6.87 4.52
CA ALA A 173 -20.79 -5.58 4.36
C ALA A 173 -19.79 -4.41 4.47
N PHE A 174 -19.99 -3.37 3.65
CA PHE A 174 -19.15 -2.17 3.63
C PHE A 174 -20.03 -0.90 3.52
N PRO A 175 -19.70 0.20 4.24
CA PRO A 175 -18.64 0.31 5.24
C PRO A 175 -18.95 -0.58 6.46
N PRO A 176 -17.91 -1.03 7.18
CA PRO A 176 -18.12 -1.86 8.35
C PRO A 176 -18.78 -1.03 9.48
N SER A 177 -19.71 -1.67 10.18
CA SER A 177 -20.41 -1.10 11.34
C SER A 177 -19.46 -0.78 12.50
N GLN A 178 -18.34 -1.49 12.57
CA GLN A 178 -17.24 -1.24 13.48
C GLN A 178 -16.03 -0.74 12.71
N SER A 179 -15.17 -0.01 13.38
CA SER A 179 -13.92 0.44 12.81
C SER A 179 -12.99 -0.74 12.53
N ILE A 180 -12.32 -0.70 11.39
CA ILE A 180 -11.33 -1.73 11.04
C ILE A 180 -10.07 -1.57 11.91
N ALA A 181 -9.51 -2.70 12.29
CA ALA A 181 -8.22 -2.81 12.96
C ALA A 181 -7.17 -3.38 12.01
N ASP A 182 -5.90 -3.31 12.41
CA ASP A 182 -4.84 -3.93 11.64
C ASP A 182 -4.89 -5.46 11.71
N ASP A 183 -5.07 -6.07 10.54
CA ASP A 183 -5.00 -7.53 10.39
C ASP A 183 -4.34 -7.90 9.07
N VAL A 184 -3.13 -8.45 9.18
CA VAL A 184 -2.35 -9.02 8.06
C VAL A 184 -2.08 -10.51 8.27
N SER A 185 -2.82 -11.17 9.17
CA SER A 185 -2.62 -12.57 9.53
C SER A 185 -2.80 -13.55 8.36
N HIS A 186 -3.61 -13.17 7.37
CA HIS A 186 -3.92 -13.97 6.19
C HIS A 186 -3.03 -13.69 4.98
N VAL A 187 -2.11 -12.73 5.09
CA VAL A 187 -1.23 -12.33 3.99
C VAL A 187 -0.26 -13.47 3.68
N ARG A 188 -0.25 -13.94 2.43
CA ARG A 188 0.63 -15.05 2.01
C ARG A 188 2.04 -14.54 1.72
N VAL A 189 3.03 -15.18 2.33
CA VAL A 189 4.40 -15.20 1.79
C VAL A 189 4.38 -16.08 0.55
N ALA A 190 5.00 -15.66 -0.56
CA ALA A 190 5.06 -16.31 -1.87
C ALA A 190 5.74 -17.71 -1.91
N SER A 191 5.72 -18.46 -0.81
CA SER A 191 6.33 -19.78 -0.71
C SER A 191 5.44 -20.82 -0.07
N SER A 192 4.54 -21.35 -0.89
CA SER A 192 4.26 -22.78 -0.97
C SER A 192 3.67 -23.05 -2.36
N PRO A 193 4.32 -23.86 -3.23
CA PRO A 193 3.60 -24.42 -4.36
C PRO A 193 2.37 -25.15 -3.81
N PRO A 194 1.22 -25.13 -4.51
CA PRO A 194 0.09 -25.96 -4.11
C PRO A 194 0.61 -27.40 -4.04
N SER A 195 0.40 -28.06 -2.90
CA SER A 195 0.64 -29.49 -2.76
C SER A 195 -0.32 -30.21 -3.69
N CYS A 196 0.11 -30.40 -4.94
CA CYS A 196 -0.52 -31.30 -5.87
C CYS A 196 -0.48 -32.69 -5.21
N LEU A 197 -1.66 -33.22 -4.91
CA LEU A 197 -1.86 -34.62 -4.53
C LEU A 197 -1.41 -35.49 -5.71
N SER A 198 -0.12 -35.82 -5.80
CA SER A 198 0.32 -36.95 -6.63
C SER A 198 0.06 -38.22 -5.84
N SER A 199 -1.10 -38.79 -6.12
CA SER A 199 -1.46 -40.17 -5.81
C SER A 199 -0.33 -41.13 -6.21
N ARG A 200 0.00 -42.03 -5.28
CA ARG A 200 0.87 -43.20 -5.45
C ARG A 200 0.59 -43.90 -6.78
N ALA A 201 1.61 -43.99 -7.62
CA ALA A 201 1.75 -45.07 -8.59
C ALA A 201 3.05 -45.80 -8.27
N SER A 202 2.89 -47.02 -7.77
CA SER A 202 3.96 -47.97 -7.50
C SER A 202 4.47 -48.52 -8.84
N SER A 203 5.76 -48.45 -9.10
CA SER A 203 6.42 -49.43 -9.97
C SER A 203 7.90 -49.50 -9.65
N ALA A 204 8.31 -50.70 -9.23
CA ALA A 204 9.67 -51.08 -8.93
C ALA A 204 10.54 -51.16 -10.18
N SER A 205 11.81 -50.80 -10.06
CA SER A 205 12.90 -51.52 -10.71
C SER A 205 14.25 -51.12 -10.12
N SER A 206 15.03 -52.16 -9.83
CA SER A 206 16.34 -52.26 -9.21
C SER A 206 17.51 -51.94 -10.14
N SER A 207 18.61 -51.42 -9.58
CA SER A 207 20.03 -51.79 -9.85
C SER A 207 20.93 -50.75 -9.14
N SER A 208 21.55 -51.08 -8.01
CA SER A 208 22.84 -51.77 -7.81
C SER A 208 24.10 -50.90 -8.01
N LEU A 209 24.74 -50.63 -6.87
CA LEU A 209 26.19 -50.73 -6.59
C LEU A 209 27.19 -49.86 -7.38
N SER A 210 27.90 -48.99 -6.65
CA SER A 210 29.35 -49.18 -6.49
C SER A 210 29.91 -48.28 -5.38
N SER A 211 30.53 -48.95 -4.41
CA SER A 211 31.39 -48.43 -3.35
C SER A 211 32.71 -47.89 -3.89
N LYS A 212 33.35 -46.99 -3.14
CA LYS A 212 34.77 -47.10 -2.76
C LYS A 212 35.14 -46.05 -1.70
N SER A 213 35.87 -46.57 -0.72
CA SER A 213 36.33 -45.96 0.52
C SER A 213 37.83 -45.66 0.44
N SER A 214 38.31 -44.64 1.15
CA SER A 214 39.69 -44.55 1.74
C SER A 214 39.84 -43.19 2.46
N SER A 215 39.90 -43.15 3.80
CA SER A 215 41.10 -43.16 4.67
C SER A 215 41.95 -41.87 4.52
N SER A 216 42.10 -40.93 5.46
CA SER A 216 42.51 -40.94 6.88
C SER A 216 43.86 -40.22 7.05
N LEU A 217 43.95 -39.29 8.03
CA LEU A 217 45.17 -38.81 8.74
C LEU A 217 46.14 -37.92 7.92
N SER A 218 46.97 -37.00 8.43
CA SER A 218 47.18 -36.27 9.69
C SER A 218 48.40 -35.36 9.49
N LEU A 219 48.46 -34.24 10.24
CA LEU A 219 49.65 -33.61 10.86
C LEU A 219 50.86 -33.11 10.02
N ALA A 220 51.06 -31.79 10.15
CA ALA A 220 52.28 -31.07 10.52
C ALA A 220 53.52 -31.07 9.62
N SER A 221 54.00 -29.85 9.30
CA SER A 221 55.43 -29.52 9.29
C SER A 221 55.68 -28.02 9.42
N THR A 222 56.78 -27.74 10.11
CA THR A 222 57.37 -26.50 10.65
C THR A 222 58.26 -25.71 9.67
N SER A 223 58.72 -24.53 10.14
CA SER A 223 59.83 -23.66 9.67
C SER A 223 59.45 -22.57 8.65
N SER A 224 59.96 -21.33 8.63
CA SER A 224 61.10 -20.67 9.29
C SER A 224 61.00 -19.12 9.19
N SER A 225 61.33 -18.45 10.30
CA SER A 225 61.98 -17.14 10.57
C SER A 225 62.34 -16.06 9.50
N LYS A 226 62.20 -14.78 9.96
CA LYS A 226 62.80 -13.46 9.57
C LYS A 226 62.10 -12.72 8.41
N SER A 227 61.86 -11.41 8.38
CA SER A 227 62.47 -10.23 9.05
C SER A 227 61.51 -9.02 9.11
N ASN A 228 61.87 -8.03 9.94
CA ASN A 228 61.25 -6.72 10.15
C ASN A 228 60.90 -5.93 8.88
N THR A 229 59.80 -5.18 8.91
CA THR A 229 59.77 -3.73 8.61
C THR A 229 58.42 -3.13 8.99
N SER A 230 58.47 -2.02 9.72
CA SER A 230 57.36 -1.22 10.19
C SER A 230 56.86 -0.27 9.10
N SER A 231 55.58 -0.34 8.75
CA SER A 231 54.84 0.82 8.26
C SER A 231 53.35 0.66 8.56
N SER A 232 52.85 1.65 9.29
CA SER A 232 51.48 1.85 9.70
C SER A 232 50.58 2.17 8.50
N SER A 233 49.58 1.33 8.24
CA SER A 233 48.36 1.74 7.53
C SER A 233 47.17 0.87 8.00
N SER A 234 46.22 1.54 8.66
CA SER A 234 44.99 0.98 9.19
C SER A 234 44.03 0.62 8.05
N SER A 235 43.98 -0.67 7.72
CA SER A 235 42.96 -1.26 6.84
C SER A 235 42.01 -2.13 7.69
N SER A 236 40.84 -1.59 8.01
CA SER A 236 39.77 -2.33 8.66
C SER A 236 39.08 -3.24 7.63
N LYS A 237 39.52 -4.50 7.59
CA LYS A 237 38.80 -5.61 6.95
C LYS A 237 37.45 -5.82 7.65
N SER A 238 36.35 -5.49 6.98
CA SER A 238 35.01 -5.95 7.36
C SER A 238 34.86 -7.41 6.94
N SER A 239 34.83 -8.30 7.93
CA SER A 239 34.54 -9.72 7.74
C SER A 239 33.10 -9.90 7.25
N SER A 240 32.94 -10.35 6.01
CA SER A 240 31.68 -10.81 5.43
C SER A 240 31.24 -12.09 6.13
N ARG A 241 30.44 -11.93 7.18
CA ARG A 241 29.77 -13.04 7.86
C ARG A 241 28.42 -13.27 7.18
N SER A 242 28.40 -14.17 6.20
CA SER A 242 27.18 -14.66 5.54
C SER A 242 26.29 -15.39 6.55
N LYS A 243 25.43 -14.63 7.24
CA LYS A 243 24.32 -15.21 8.00
C LYS A 243 23.24 -15.63 7.01
N GLY A 244 23.08 -16.94 6.82
CA GLY A 244 21.91 -17.48 6.14
C GLY A 244 20.63 -16.97 6.83
N LYS A 245 19.86 -16.13 6.15
CA LYS A 245 18.54 -15.67 6.61
C LYS A 245 17.64 -16.90 6.69
N LYS A 246 17.40 -17.39 7.92
CA LYS A 246 16.37 -18.39 8.21
C LYS A 246 15.02 -17.73 7.90
N ARG A 247 14.35 -18.18 6.84
CA ARG A 247 13.04 -17.66 6.37
C ARG A 247 12.03 -17.73 7.52
N ARG A 248 11.57 -16.58 8.02
CA ARG A 248 10.55 -16.49 9.07
C ARG A 248 9.19 -16.41 8.37
N SER A 249 8.27 -17.32 8.72
CA SER A 249 6.86 -17.20 8.37
C SER A 249 6.31 -15.86 8.89
N LEU A 250 5.49 -15.15 8.08
CA LEU A 250 4.73 -13.96 8.51
C LEU A 250 3.90 -14.23 9.76
N SER A 251 3.47 -15.48 9.99
CA SER A 251 2.77 -15.91 11.21
C SER A 251 3.57 -15.70 12.50
N ASN A 252 4.90 -15.50 12.41
CA ASN A 252 5.79 -15.23 13.55
C ASN A 252 6.26 -13.77 13.60
N ALA A 253 5.76 -12.90 12.72
CA ALA A 253 5.91 -11.46 12.84
C ALA A 253 4.66 -10.95 13.57
N ASN A 254 4.82 -10.47 14.81
CA ASN A 254 3.73 -9.89 15.60
C ASN A 254 3.34 -8.52 15.02
N LEU A 255 2.64 -8.50 13.88
CA LEU A 255 2.21 -7.29 13.16
C LEU A 255 0.82 -6.85 13.64
N TYR A 256 0.66 -6.66 14.95
CA TYR A 256 -0.64 -6.33 15.57
C TYR A 256 -0.99 -4.83 15.51
N SER A 257 -0.07 -3.99 15.05
CA SER A 257 -0.27 -2.53 14.98
C SER A 257 0.22 -1.96 13.65
N ALA A 258 -0.34 -0.79 13.28
CA ALA A 258 0.09 -0.02 12.13
C ALA A 258 1.59 0.29 12.13
N SER A 259 2.15 0.58 13.30
CA SER A 259 3.57 0.88 13.46
C SER A 259 4.44 -0.35 13.18
N ASP A 260 4.06 -1.52 13.71
CA ASP A 260 4.78 -2.77 13.47
C ASP A 260 4.69 -3.18 12.00
N ARG A 261 3.48 -3.09 11.42
CA ARG A 261 3.23 -3.34 9.99
C ARG A 261 4.09 -2.44 9.12
N ARG A 262 4.06 -1.12 9.37
CA ARG A 262 4.86 -0.14 8.63
C ARG A 262 6.36 -0.36 8.78
N SER A 263 6.83 -0.70 9.99
CA SER A 263 8.24 -1.03 10.24
C SER A 263 8.65 -2.28 9.47
N HIS A 264 7.84 -3.34 9.50
CA HIS A 264 8.12 -4.58 8.77
C HIS A 264 8.15 -4.38 7.26
N PHE A 265 7.12 -3.75 6.70
CA PHE A 265 7.02 -3.46 5.27
C PHE A 265 7.83 -2.25 4.83
N SER A 266 8.70 -1.70 5.69
CA SER A 266 9.70 -0.74 5.26
C SER A 266 10.79 -1.37 4.40
N ASP A 267 11.07 -2.66 4.61
CA ASP A 267 11.99 -3.47 3.80
C ASP A 267 11.29 -3.93 2.50
N VAL A 268 11.90 -3.61 1.36
CA VAL A 268 11.47 -4.01 0.02
C VAL A 268 11.29 -5.52 -0.07
N ALA A 269 12.21 -6.30 0.51
CA ALA A 269 12.16 -7.76 0.43
C ALA A 269 10.90 -8.33 1.09
N ASN A 270 10.48 -7.76 2.23
CA ASN A 270 9.26 -8.19 2.91
C ASN A 270 8.00 -7.86 2.11
N ARG A 271 8.00 -6.76 1.36
CA ARG A 271 6.89 -6.41 0.47
C ARG A 271 6.83 -7.33 -0.75
N GLN A 272 7.97 -7.64 -1.35
CA GLN A 272 8.08 -8.56 -2.49
C GLN A 272 7.73 -10.01 -2.14
N GLU A 273 7.84 -10.37 -0.86
CA GLU A 273 7.39 -11.66 -0.37
C GLU A 273 5.86 -11.79 -0.33
N VAL A 274 5.11 -10.69 -0.36
CA VAL A 274 3.65 -10.69 -0.28
C VAL A 274 3.03 -10.57 -1.67
N GLU A 275 2.11 -11.48 -2.01
CA GLU A 275 1.31 -11.40 -3.24
C GLU A 275 -0.18 -11.26 -2.92
N PHE A 276 -0.82 -10.26 -3.53
CA PHE A 276 -2.28 -10.12 -3.58
C PHE A 276 -2.81 -10.68 -4.89
N GLY A 277 -3.84 -11.52 -4.80
CA GLY A 277 -4.51 -12.11 -5.94
C GLY A 277 -6.03 -11.98 -5.85
N PRO A 278 -6.76 -12.70 -6.71
CA PRO A 278 -8.20 -12.51 -6.90
C PRO A 278 -9.09 -13.04 -5.78
N GLN A 279 -8.50 -13.62 -4.74
CA GLN A 279 -9.21 -14.06 -3.54
C GLN A 279 -8.86 -13.17 -2.35
N ASP A 280 -8.03 -12.16 -2.54
CA ASP A 280 -7.49 -11.33 -1.48
C ASP A 280 -8.31 -10.04 -1.46
N LEU A 281 -9.23 -9.97 -0.50
CA LEU A 281 -10.04 -8.78 -0.21
C LEU A 281 -9.22 -7.87 0.71
N ILE A 282 -8.98 -6.65 0.26
CA ILE A 282 -8.28 -5.62 1.01
C ILE A 282 -9.32 -4.62 1.50
N THR A 283 -9.31 -4.33 2.80
CA THR A 283 -10.08 -3.24 3.40
C THR A 283 -9.13 -2.27 4.08
N THR A 284 -9.22 -0.98 3.75
CA THR A 284 -8.33 0.06 4.27
C THR A 284 -9.10 1.27 4.74
N ASP A 285 -8.54 2.00 5.71
CA ASP A 285 -9.05 3.27 6.20
C ASP A 285 -7.87 4.25 6.30
N PHE A 286 -7.79 5.15 5.32
CA PHE A 286 -6.80 6.23 5.29
C PHE A 286 -7.37 7.45 6.00
N CYS A 287 -7.04 7.58 7.29
CA CYS A 287 -7.63 8.58 8.15
C CYS A 287 -6.60 9.28 9.04
N TYR A 288 -6.73 10.60 9.18
CA TYR A 288 -5.89 11.40 10.07
C TYR A 288 -6.67 12.58 10.67
N GLY A 289 -6.15 13.12 11.78
CA GLY A 289 -6.69 14.30 12.47
C GLY A 289 -5.99 15.62 12.16
N PHE A 290 -4.99 15.60 11.27
CA PHE A 290 -4.11 16.75 11.04
C PHE A 290 -4.64 17.73 9.98
N LEU A 291 -5.65 17.36 9.19
CA LEU A 291 -6.25 18.26 8.20
C LEU A 291 -7.61 18.75 8.70
N GLN A 292 -7.78 20.05 8.83
CA GLN A 292 -9.05 20.67 9.16
C GLN A 292 -9.61 21.31 7.91
N PHE A 293 -10.87 21.03 7.58
CA PHE A 293 -11.56 21.57 6.41
C PHE A 293 -12.50 22.72 6.76
N SER A 294 -12.65 23.07 8.05
CA SER A 294 -13.52 24.14 8.55
C SER A 294 -12.94 24.73 9.84
N PRO A 295 -12.91 26.08 10.04
CA PRO A 295 -13.45 27.14 9.16
C PRO A 295 -12.53 27.55 7.98
N SER A 296 -11.32 27.00 7.89
CA SER A 296 -10.43 27.11 6.73
C SER A 296 -9.65 25.80 6.55
N LEU A 297 -9.14 25.53 5.33
CA LEU A 297 -8.28 24.38 5.08
C LEU A 297 -6.92 24.58 5.75
N ALA A 298 -6.63 23.82 6.80
CA ALA A 298 -5.41 23.96 7.60
C ALA A 298 -4.78 22.61 7.96
N LEU A 299 -3.45 22.57 7.99
CA LEU A 299 -2.66 21.48 8.53
C LEU A 299 -2.31 21.77 10.00
N ALA A 300 -3.00 21.11 10.92
CA ALA A 300 -2.73 21.15 12.35
C ALA A 300 -1.69 20.09 12.72
N LEU A 301 -0.49 20.52 13.10
CA LEU A 301 0.57 19.64 13.59
C LEU A 301 0.52 19.51 15.12
N PRO A 302 1.06 18.42 15.69
CA PRO A 302 1.26 18.29 17.13
C PRO A 302 2.03 19.48 17.72
N GLY A 303 1.69 19.89 18.94
CA GLY A 303 2.32 21.03 19.62
C GLY A 303 1.69 22.40 19.30
N GLY A 304 0.50 22.43 18.69
CA GLY A 304 -0.28 23.66 18.47
C GLY A 304 0.13 24.48 17.26
N LEU A 305 1.04 23.96 16.42
CA LEU A 305 1.39 24.58 15.14
C LEU A 305 0.27 24.32 14.13
N SER A 306 -0.18 25.36 13.42
CA SER A 306 -1.17 25.24 12.36
C SER A 306 -0.71 26.02 11.13
N PHE A 307 -0.80 25.38 9.96
CA PHE A 307 -0.48 25.99 8.68
C PHE A 307 -1.75 26.17 7.87
N ASP A 308 -2.09 27.41 7.57
CA ASP A 308 -3.18 27.75 6.66
C ASP A 308 -2.80 27.32 5.24
N LEU A 309 -3.35 26.19 4.80
CA LEU A 309 -3.07 25.63 3.48
C LEU A 309 -3.71 26.48 2.39
N MET A 310 -4.78 27.24 2.69
CA MET A 310 -5.43 28.07 1.69
C MET A 310 -4.54 29.17 1.10
N ARG A 311 -3.52 29.63 1.84
CA ARG A 311 -2.57 30.63 1.34
C ARG A 311 -1.67 30.10 0.24
N TYR A 312 -1.51 28.78 0.18
CA TYR A 312 -0.57 28.09 -0.69
C TYR A 312 -1.29 27.22 -1.72
N TRP A 313 -2.54 26.86 -1.44
CA TRP A 313 -3.40 26.12 -2.34
C TRP A 313 -3.99 27.05 -3.40
N ASP A 314 -3.69 26.76 -4.65
CA ASP A 314 -4.15 27.51 -5.82
C ASP A 314 -5.49 26.99 -6.38
N GLY A 315 -6.19 26.15 -5.62
CA GLY A 315 -7.44 25.52 -6.02
C GLY A 315 -7.27 24.26 -6.87
N GLN A 316 -6.03 23.80 -7.11
CA GLN A 316 -5.80 22.55 -7.83
C GLN A 316 -6.42 21.34 -7.11
N PRO A 317 -7.01 20.37 -7.83
CA PRO A 317 -7.54 19.17 -7.20
C PRO A 317 -6.50 18.39 -6.40
N VAL A 318 -6.88 17.95 -5.20
CA VAL A 318 -6.10 17.01 -4.39
C VAL A 318 -6.53 15.60 -4.76
N ARG A 319 -5.66 14.85 -5.43
CA ARG A 319 -5.94 13.47 -5.83
C ARG A 319 -5.31 12.49 -4.87
N PHE A 320 -6.09 11.54 -4.39
CA PHE A 320 -5.65 10.32 -3.72
C PHE A 320 -5.75 9.18 -4.73
N VAL A 321 -4.66 8.47 -4.95
CA VAL A 321 -4.54 7.48 -6.01
C VAL A 321 -3.97 6.20 -5.44
N CYS A 322 -4.62 5.07 -5.74
CA CYS A 322 -4.03 3.74 -5.62
C CYS A 322 -3.61 3.26 -7.01
N CYS A 323 -2.35 2.88 -7.18
CA CYS A 323 -1.76 2.62 -8.49
C CYS A 323 -0.63 1.59 -8.45
N GLU A 324 -0.27 1.08 -9.62
CA GLU A 324 0.92 0.26 -9.81
C GLU A 324 2.18 1.11 -9.65
N ARG A 325 3.23 0.53 -9.04
CA ARG A 325 4.59 1.07 -9.12
C ARG A 325 5.11 0.89 -10.54
N LYS A 326 5.68 1.95 -11.12
CA LYS A 326 6.41 1.89 -12.39
C LYS A 326 7.92 1.91 -12.11
N GLY A 327 8.68 1.16 -12.90
CA GLY A 327 10.15 1.17 -12.82
C GLY A 327 10.76 2.53 -13.18
N GLU A 328 12.06 2.70 -12.91
CA GLU A 328 12.81 3.96 -13.08
C GLU A 328 12.87 4.49 -14.53
N ASP A 329 12.45 3.70 -15.53
CA ASP A 329 12.48 4.05 -16.95
C ASP A 329 11.31 4.97 -17.40
N GLY A 330 10.42 5.38 -16.48
CA GLY A 330 9.25 6.22 -16.78
C GLY A 330 9.36 7.66 -16.29
N GLU A 331 8.68 8.60 -16.98
CA GLU A 331 8.54 10.01 -16.52
C GLU A 331 7.77 10.13 -15.19
N GLU A 332 6.92 9.16 -14.87
CA GLU A 332 6.13 9.08 -13.64
C GLU A 332 6.43 7.75 -12.92
N PRO A 333 6.55 7.74 -11.58
CA PRO A 333 6.86 6.52 -10.81
C PRO A 333 5.64 5.62 -10.59
N TRP A 334 4.46 6.01 -11.07
CA TRP A 334 3.26 5.20 -11.04
C TRP A 334 2.82 4.77 -12.44
N GLY A 335 2.17 3.62 -12.49
CA GLY A 335 1.60 3.03 -13.69
C GLY A 335 0.08 3.10 -13.65
N ARG A 336 -0.55 1.95 -13.88
CA ARG A 336 -2.00 1.83 -13.94
C ARG A 336 -2.64 2.25 -12.61
N ILE A 337 -3.76 2.95 -12.69
CA ILE A 337 -4.54 3.34 -11.53
C ILE A 337 -5.60 2.28 -11.25
N PHE A 338 -5.68 1.84 -9.99
CA PHE A 338 -6.72 0.94 -9.50
C PHE A 338 -7.99 1.74 -9.19
N TRP A 339 -7.82 2.84 -8.45
CA TRP A 339 -8.89 3.78 -8.11
C TRP A 339 -8.32 5.13 -7.71
N CYS A 340 -9.16 6.16 -7.78
CA CYS A 340 -8.83 7.53 -7.42
C CYS A 340 -10.00 8.20 -6.69
N VAL A 341 -9.67 9.01 -5.68
CA VAL A 341 -10.57 9.95 -5.02
C VAL A 341 -9.99 11.35 -5.20
N VAL A 342 -10.83 12.30 -5.62
CA VAL A 342 -10.43 13.69 -5.87
C VAL A 342 -11.26 14.62 -5.02
N ILE A 343 -10.59 15.54 -4.32
CA ILE A 343 -11.23 16.65 -3.60
C ILE A 343 -10.82 17.93 -4.29
N GLU A 344 -11.80 18.71 -4.75
CA GLU A 344 -11.56 19.95 -5.47
C GLU A 344 -12.59 21.01 -5.14
N LEU A 345 -12.33 22.24 -5.57
CA LEU A 345 -13.31 23.32 -5.50
C LEU A 345 -14.51 22.94 -6.35
N ALA A 346 -15.70 23.05 -5.78
CA ALA A 346 -16.92 22.94 -6.54
C ALA A 346 -17.08 24.23 -7.37
N GLU A 347 -17.35 24.06 -8.66
CA GLU A 347 -17.80 25.17 -9.51
C GLU A 347 -19.15 25.66 -8.96
N ASP A 348 -19.30 26.99 -8.92
CA ASP A 348 -20.51 27.68 -8.42
C ASP A 348 -21.76 27.37 -9.27
#